data_AF-A0A9D9IJX6-F1
#
_entry.id   AF-A0A9D9IJX6-F1
#
_cell.length_a   1.000
_cell.length_b   1.000
_cell.length_c   1.000
_cell.angle_alpha   90.00
_cell.angle_beta   90.00
_cell.angle_gamma   90.00
#
_symmetry.space_group_name_H-M   'P 1'
#
loop_
_entity.id
_entity.type
_entity.pdbx_description
1 polymer ?
#
loop_
_entity_poly.entity_id
_entity_poly.type
_entity_poly.pdbx_seq_one_letter_code
_entity_poly.pdbx_strand_id
1 'polypeptide(L)'
;MMKEDTTYSLQKYAGRNTRHTCPQCGKPHCFSFYVDAQGNVLDETVGSCDHESSCGYHKTPKQYFEEHPALKPDWRDRQPVRDQPKKSGTKSRDSIKTNQPNKQKPLCTIPKEILTKSVRKDIPSTFTLFLQTIFPPETV
;
A
#
# COMPACT_ATOMS: atom_id res chain seq x y z
N MET A 1 -20.65 16.69 -20.81
CA MET A 1 -20.65 15.42 -20.05
C MET A 1 -19.53 15.44 -19.03
N MET A 2 -19.85 15.29 -17.76
CA MET A 2 -18.87 15.10 -16.69
C MET A 2 -18.27 13.69 -16.85
N LYS A 3 -16.94 13.58 -16.87
CA LYS A 3 -16.25 12.30 -17.03
C LYS A 3 -16.36 11.53 -15.71
N GLU A 4 -16.92 10.32 -15.75
CA GLU A 4 -16.94 9.43 -14.59
C GLU A 4 -15.54 8.84 -14.41
N ASP A 5 -14.79 9.41 -13.48
CA ASP A 5 -13.53 8.84 -13.03
C ASP A 5 -13.83 7.54 -12.27
N THR A 6 -13.75 6.38 -12.92
CA THR A 6 -13.85 5.06 -12.23
C THR A 6 -12.62 4.76 -11.36
N THR A 7 -12.00 5.79 -10.79
CA THR A 7 -10.88 5.65 -9.87
C THR A 7 -11.49 5.29 -8.52
N TYR A 8 -11.39 4.02 -8.16
CA TYR A 8 -11.82 3.55 -6.85
C TYR A 8 -10.80 3.90 -5.78
N SER A 9 -11.25 4.40 -4.65
CA SER A 9 -10.41 4.71 -3.49
C SER A 9 -10.98 4.08 -2.23
N LEU A 10 -10.14 3.87 -1.20
CA LEU A 10 -10.65 3.40 0.08
C LEU A 10 -11.54 4.48 0.71
N GLN A 11 -12.66 4.05 1.30
CA GLN A 11 -13.58 4.91 2.01
C GLN A 11 -12.84 5.76 3.04
N LYS A 12 -13.02 7.07 2.95
CA LYS A 12 -12.41 8.00 3.91
C LYS A 12 -13.03 7.80 5.29
N TYR A 13 -12.20 7.95 6.32
CA TYR A 13 -12.68 7.90 7.69
C TYR A 13 -13.53 9.14 8.00
N ALA A 14 -14.80 8.94 8.35
CA ALA A 14 -15.70 9.99 8.84
C ALA A 14 -16.30 9.61 10.21
N GLY A 15 -15.60 8.76 10.97
CA GLY A 15 -16.02 8.26 12.27
C GLY A 15 -16.26 6.76 12.30
N ARG A 16 -16.68 6.25 13.46
CA ARG A 16 -16.83 4.81 13.74
C ARG A 16 -17.78 4.08 12.78
N ASN A 17 -18.79 4.76 12.26
CA ASN A 17 -19.78 4.20 11.33
C ASN A 17 -19.22 3.98 9.91
N THR A 18 -18.09 4.61 9.57
CA THR A 18 -17.41 4.40 8.28
C THR A 18 -16.45 3.21 8.30
N ARG A 19 -16.35 2.52 9.44
CA ARG A 19 -15.55 1.30 9.59
C ARG A 19 -16.48 0.12 9.84
N HIS A 20 -16.40 -0.84 8.94
CA HIS A 20 -17.31 -1.97 8.85
C HIS A 20 -16.68 -3.22 9.47
N THR A 21 -17.46 -4.29 9.44
CA THR A 21 -17.01 -5.61 9.88
C THR A 21 -16.16 -6.26 8.79
N CYS A 22 -14.98 -6.73 9.15
CA CYS A 22 -14.11 -7.42 8.20
C CYS A 22 -14.65 -8.83 7.92
N PRO A 23 -14.82 -9.24 6.65
CA PRO A 23 -15.33 -10.56 6.30
C PRO A 23 -14.37 -11.70 6.70
N GLN A 24 -13.06 -11.42 6.82
CA GLN A 24 -12.07 -12.44 7.17
C GLN A 24 -11.90 -12.65 8.67
N CYS A 25 -11.85 -11.58 9.47
CA CYS A 25 -11.65 -11.71 10.92
C CYS A 25 -12.91 -11.50 11.75
N GLY A 26 -14.03 -11.10 11.14
CA GLY A 26 -15.32 -10.88 11.80
C GLY A 26 -15.33 -9.71 12.80
N LYS A 27 -14.22 -8.99 12.96
CA LYS A 27 -14.11 -7.89 13.93
C LYS A 27 -14.83 -6.65 13.38
N PRO A 28 -15.66 -5.98 14.18
CA PRO A 28 -16.31 -4.74 13.77
C PRO A 28 -15.31 -3.57 13.73
N HIS A 29 -15.65 -2.52 12.99
CA HIS A 29 -14.91 -1.26 12.92
C HIS A 29 -13.44 -1.37 12.49
N CYS A 30 -13.12 -2.32 11.62
CA CYS A 30 -11.75 -2.49 11.12
C CYS A 30 -11.67 -2.66 9.60
N PHE A 31 -12.78 -2.48 8.88
CA PHE A 31 -12.84 -2.68 7.44
C PHE A 31 -13.25 -1.40 6.72
N SER A 32 -12.53 -1.06 5.66
CA SER A 32 -12.84 0.04 4.75
C SER A 32 -13.17 -0.48 3.37
N PHE A 33 -14.34 -0.14 2.85
CA PHE A 33 -14.72 -0.49 1.49
C PHE A 33 -13.97 0.33 0.44
N TYR A 34 -13.86 -0.21 -0.76
CA TYR A 34 -13.58 0.62 -1.93
C TYR A 34 -14.85 1.34 -2.38
N VAL A 35 -14.71 2.65 -2.59
CA VAL A 35 -15.77 3.53 -3.08
C VAL A 35 -15.39 4.18 -4.41
N ASP A 36 -16.38 4.46 -5.24
CA ASP A 36 -16.23 5.23 -6.48
C ASP A 36 -16.03 6.74 -6.20
N ALA A 37 -15.95 7.55 -7.26
CA ALA A 37 -15.81 9.00 -7.14
C ALA A 37 -17.02 9.68 -6.49
N GLN A 38 -18.19 9.04 -6.55
CA GLN A 38 -19.45 9.50 -5.96
C GLN A 38 -19.60 9.05 -4.49
N GLY A 39 -18.72 8.17 -4.00
CA GLY A 39 -18.76 7.62 -2.65
C GLY A 39 -19.61 6.35 -2.50
N ASN A 40 -20.07 5.74 -3.61
CA ASN A 40 -20.81 4.50 -3.56
C ASN A 40 -19.86 3.32 -3.34
N VAL A 41 -20.26 2.40 -2.47
CA VAL A 41 -19.53 1.17 -2.20
C VAL A 41 -19.60 0.26 -3.40
N LEU A 42 -18.44 -0.28 -3.80
CA LEU A 42 -18.37 -1.23 -4.91
C LEU A 42 -19.04 -2.57 -4.54
N ASP A 43 -18.66 -3.14 -3.41
CA ASP A 43 -19.24 -4.36 -2.84
C ASP A 43 -18.80 -4.51 -1.37
N GLU A 44 -19.61 -5.20 -0.57
CA GLU A 44 -19.34 -5.42 0.87
C GLU A 44 -18.13 -6.34 1.11
N THR A 45 -17.72 -7.11 0.10
CA THR A 45 -16.50 -7.93 0.20
C THR A 45 -15.23 -7.19 -0.23
N VAL A 46 -15.36 -6.03 -0.88
CA VAL A 46 -14.23 -5.37 -1.54
C VAL A 46 -13.74 -4.20 -0.70
N GLY A 47 -12.56 -4.38 -0.10
CA GLY A 47 -12.02 -3.42 0.85
C GLY A 47 -10.72 -3.88 1.49
N SER A 48 -10.26 -3.12 2.48
CA SER A 48 -9.05 -3.41 3.23
C SER A 48 -9.32 -3.43 4.74
N CYS A 49 -8.72 -4.39 5.43
CA CYS A 49 -8.73 -4.49 6.87
C CYS A 49 -7.56 -3.71 7.48
N ASP A 50 -7.82 -2.94 8.52
CA ASP A 50 -6.82 -2.12 9.22
C ASP A 50 -5.87 -2.96 10.10
N HIS A 51 -6.24 -4.21 10.39
CA HIS A 51 -5.43 -5.12 11.19
C HIS A 51 -4.35 -5.81 10.32
N GLU A 52 -3.36 -5.05 9.85
CA GLU A 52 -2.29 -5.55 8.96
C GLU A 52 -1.54 -6.76 9.55
N SER A 53 -1.14 -6.70 10.83
CA SER A 53 -0.33 -7.76 11.44
C SER A 53 -1.10 -9.04 11.79
N SER A 54 -2.42 -8.98 11.94
CA SER A 54 -3.22 -10.13 12.42
C SER A 54 -4.26 -10.64 11.43
N CYS A 55 -4.68 -9.81 10.47
CA CYS A 55 -5.68 -10.18 9.46
C CYS A 55 -5.15 -9.89 8.05
N GLY A 56 -4.77 -8.64 7.78
CA GLY A 56 -4.22 -8.21 6.49
C GLY A 56 -5.14 -8.42 5.29
N TYR A 57 -6.44 -8.67 5.50
CA TYR A 57 -7.38 -8.90 4.41
C TYR A 57 -7.49 -7.67 3.50
N HIS A 58 -7.22 -7.85 2.21
CA HIS A 58 -7.31 -6.80 1.21
C HIS A 58 -7.82 -7.38 -0.12
N LYS A 59 -9.05 -7.00 -0.48
CA LYS A 59 -9.64 -7.30 -1.78
C LYS A 59 -9.72 -6.00 -2.59
N THR A 60 -8.99 -5.96 -3.70
CA THR A 60 -8.93 -4.78 -4.58
C THR A 60 -10.05 -4.80 -5.62
N PRO A 61 -10.48 -3.63 -6.12
CA PRO A 61 -11.46 -3.55 -7.22
C PRO A 61 -11.02 -4.35 -8.45
N LYS A 62 -9.70 -4.39 -8.72
CA LYS A 62 -9.14 -5.19 -9.82
C LYS A 62 -9.52 -6.68 -9.69
N GLN A 63 -9.33 -7.26 -8.51
CA GLN A 63 -9.69 -8.67 -8.24
C GLN A 63 -11.20 -8.87 -8.36
N TYR A 64 -12.00 -7.94 -7.84
CA TYR A 64 -13.46 -8.02 -7.96
C TYR A 64 -13.92 -8.06 -9.43
N PHE A 65 -13.37 -7.20 -10.28
CA PHE A 65 -13.70 -7.18 -11.70
C PHE A 65 -13.15 -8.38 -12.47
N GLU A 66 -12.05 -9.00 -12.03
CA GLU A 66 -11.58 -10.27 -12.59
C GLU A 66 -12.59 -11.40 -12.35
N GLU A 67 -13.23 -11.43 -11.18
CA GLU A 67 -14.31 -12.37 -10.84
C GLU A 67 -15.65 -12.01 -11.53
N HIS A 68 -15.89 -10.72 -11.79
CA HIS A 68 -17.13 -10.20 -12.37
C HIS A 68 -16.87 -9.50 -13.73
N PRO A 69 -16.53 -10.25 -14.79
CA PRO A 69 -16.16 -9.66 -16.08
C PRO A 69 -17.29 -8.86 -16.74
N ALA A 70 -18.56 -9.19 -16.44
CA ALA A 70 -19.72 -8.47 -16.96
C ALA A 70 -19.88 -7.04 -16.39
N LEU A 71 -19.26 -6.75 -15.24
CA LEU A 71 -19.31 -5.45 -14.58
C LEU A 71 -18.08 -4.59 -14.88
N LYS A 72 -17.16 -5.07 -15.73
CA LYS A 72 -15.97 -4.30 -16.11
C LYS A 72 -16.40 -3.05 -16.89
N PRO A 73 -15.98 -1.84 -16.46
CA PRO A 73 -16.15 -0.66 -17.29
C PRO A 73 -15.35 -0.84 -18.60
N ASP A 74 -15.98 -0.59 -19.75
CA ASP A 74 -15.32 -0.75 -21.04
C ASP A 74 -14.15 0.25 -21.12
N TRP A 75 -12.96 -0.29 -21.34
CA TRP A 75 -11.75 0.52 -21.52
C TRP A 75 -11.76 1.24 -22.88
N ARG A 76 -12.60 0.82 -23.84
CA ARG A 76 -12.73 1.44 -25.17
C ARG A 76 -13.40 2.82 -25.14
N ASP A 77 -14.23 3.10 -24.14
CA ASP A 77 -14.81 4.43 -23.94
C ASP A 77 -13.80 5.46 -23.41
N ARG A 78 -12.61 4.99 -23.00
CA ARG A 78 -11.46 5.85 -22.66
C ARG A 78 -10.57 6.06 -23.88
N GLN A 79 -11.02 6.90 -24.80
CA GLN A 79 -10.03 7.66 -25.56
C GLN A 79 -9.64 8.89 -24.74
N PRO A 80 -8.48 8.91 -24.06
CA PRO A 80 -7.89 10.20 -23.75
C PRO A 80 -7.66 10.91 -25.08
N VAL A 81 -8.31 12.04 -25.30
CA VAL A 81 -7.92 12.99 -26.34
C VAL A 81 -6.48 13.39 -26.00
N ARG A 82 -5.52 12.66 -26.55
CA ARG A 82 -4.12 13.04 -26.52
C ARG A 82 -4.00 14.15 -27.55
N ASP A 83 -4.17 15.39 -27.12
CA ASP A 83 -3.53 16.52 -27.79
C ASP A 83 -2.02 16.38 -27.57
N GLN A 84 -1.41 15.45 -28.29
CA GLN A 84 0.04 15.34 -28.43
C GLN A 84 0.38 15.45 -29.91
N PRO A 85 1.17 16.45 -30.33
CA PRO A 85 1.64 16.53 -31.70
C PRO A 85 2.49 15.28 -31.99
N LYS A 86 2.07 14.53 -33.01
CA LYS A 86 2.70 13.29 -33.45
C LYS A 86 4.16 13.54 -33.82
N LYS A 87 5.10 12.96 -33.07
CA LYS A 87 6.42 12.60 -33.62
C LYS A 87 6.40 11.13 -33.97
N SER A 88 6.33 10.89 -35.28
CA SER A 88 6.45 9.59 -35.94
C SER A 88 7.81 8.95 -35.64
N GLY A 89 7.81 7.64 -35.40
CA GLY A 89 9.04 6.88 -35.20
C GLY A 89 8.76 5.44 -34.81
N THR A 90 8.42 4.62 -35.79
CA THR A 90 8.46 3.14 -35.73
C THR A 90 9.77 2.64 -35.13
N LYS A 91 9.76 1.61 -34.26
CA LYS A 91 10.42 0.30 -34.47
C LYS A 91 9.91 -0.75 -33.47
N SER A 92 9.57 -1.91 -34.02
CA SER A 92 9.43 -3.21 -33.36
C SER A 92 10.79 -3.69 -32.86
N ARG A 93 10.83 -4.35 -31.69
CA ARG A 93 11.34 -5.73 -31.50
C ARG A 93 11.68 -6.00 -30.03
N ASP A 94 11.46 -7.26 -29.69
CA ASP A 94 12.03 -7.97 -28.55
C ASP A 94 13.43 -7.47 -28.16
N SER A 95 13.61 -7.19 -26.87
CA SER A 95 14.92 -7.01 -26.27
C SER A 95 14.88 -7.54 -24.84
N ILE A 96 15.51 -8.70 -24.70
CA ILE A 96 16.05 -9.27 -23.47
C ILE A 96 16.70 -8.14 -22.66
N LYS A 97 16.13 -7.83 -21.49
CA LYS A 97 16.73 -6.87 -20.56
C LYS A 97 17.95 -7.52 -19.91
N THR A 98 19.12 -7.08 -20.35
CA THR A 98 20.40 -7.22 -19.67
C THR A 98 20.31 -6.72 -18.22
N ASN A 99 20.84 -7.52 -17.29
CA ASN A 99 20.95 -7.21 -15.87
C ASN A 99 21.66 -5.86 -15.66
N GLN A 100 20.90 -4.87 -15.18
CA GLN A 100 21.43 -3.59 -14.73
C GLN A 100 21.77 -3.75 -13.24
N PRO A 101 23.00 -3.42 -12.78
CA PRO A 101 23.33 -3.53 -11.37
C PRO A 101 22.46 -2.56 -10.59
N ASN A 102 21.65 -3.13 -9.69
CA ASN A 102 20.75 -2.44 -8.78
C ASN A 102 21.57 -1.43 -7.96
N LYS A 103 21.45 -0.13 -8.25
CA LYS A 103 21.99 0.92 -7.38
C LYS A 103 21.21 0.83 -6.07
N GLN A 104 21.78 0.11 -5.10
CA GLN A 104 21.22 -0.01 -3.77
C GLN A 104 21.02 1.41 -3.23
N LYS A 105 19.78 1.71 -2.81
CA LYS A 105 19.50 2.96 -2.12
C LYS A 105 20.44 3.04 -0.91
N PRO A 106 21.05 4.20 -0.61
CA PRO A 106 21.90 4.32 0.55
C PRO A 106 21.11 3.90 1.79
N LEU A 107 21.72 3.05 2.63
CA LEU A 107 21.12 2.62 3.87
C LEU A 107 20.78 3.86 4.71
N CYS A 108 19.58 3.90 5.28
CA CYS A 108 19.21 4.96 6.21
C CYS A 108 19.91 4.73 7.55
N THR A 109 21.12 5.28 7.70
CA THR A 109 21.86 5.23 8.96
C THR A 109 21.48 6.43 9.82
N ILE A 110 21.20 6.18 11.10
CA ILE A 110 21.08 7.25 12.09
C ILE A 110 22.49 7.79 12.36
N PRO A 111 22.73 9.12 12.25
CA PRO A 111 24.02 9.71 12.59
C PRO A 111 24.48 9.32 14.00
N LYS A 112 25.76 8.99 14.14
CA LYS A 112 26.33 8.48 15.40
C LYS A 112 26.11 9.44 16.56
N GLU A 113 26.17 10.74 16.28
CA GLU A 113 25.99 11.82 17.23
C GLU A 113 24.58 11.81 17.82
N ILE A 114 23.57 11.61 16.97
CA ILE A 114 22.16 11.53 17.40
C ILE A 114 21.98 10.30 18.29
N LEU A 115 22.52 9.16 17.87
CA LEU A 115 22.45 7.94 18.65
C LEU A 115 23.12 8.09 20.04
N THR A 116 24.32 8.66 20.10
CA THR A 116 25.02 8.87 21.39
C THR A 116 24.30 9.84 22.34
N LYS A 117 23.58 10.84 21.82
CA LYS A 117 22.78 11.77 22.63
C LYS A 117 21.51 11.12 23.19
N SER A 118 20.94 10.15 22.47
CA SER A 118 19.71 9.47 22.88
C SER A 118 19.94 8.28 23.81
N VAL A 119 21.14 7.71 23.83
CA VAL A 119 21.48 6.56 24.69
C VAL A 119 21.74 7.03 26.13
N ARG A 120 20.89 6.58 27.06
CA ARG A 120 21.10 6.69 28.51
C ARG A 120 21.92 5.49 28.98
N LYS A 121 23.20 5.71 29.29
CA LYS A 121 24.14 4.65 29.72
C LYS A 121 24.04 4.34 31.21
N ASP A 122 23.42 5.23 31.97
CA ASP A 122 23.27 5.22 33.42
C ASP A 122 22.13 4.31 33.90
N ILE A 123 21.14 4.05 33.05
CA ILE A 123 19.97 3.22 33.40
C ILE A 123 19.82 2.11 32.37
N PRO A 124 20.07 0.83 32.73
CA PRO A 124 19.87 -0.28 31.81
C PRO A 124 18.37 -0.47 31.55
N SER A 125 17.96 -0.36 30.29
CA SER A 125 16.64 -0.78 29.82
C SER A 125 16.48 -2.30 29.86
N THR A 126 15.24 -2.79 29.85
CA THR A 126 14.94 -4.22 29.72
C THR A 126 15.61 -4.84 28.48
N PHE A 127 15.69 -4.07 27.40
CA PHE A 127 16.35 -4.50 26.17
C PHE A 127 17.88 -4.62 26.34
N THR A 128 18.54 -3.65 26.99
CA THR A 128 19.99 -3.73 27.25
C THR A 128 20.35 -4.86 28.22
N LEU A 129 19.49 -5.13 29.22
CA LEU A 129 19.65 -6.30 30.10
C LEU A 129 19.53 -7.61 29.30
N PHE A 130 18.58 -7.68 28.37
CA PHE A 130 18.45 -8.83 27.47
C PHE A 130 19.68 -8.98 26.56
N LEU A 131 20.22 -7.90 25.99
CA LEU A 131 21.41 -7.98 25.15
C LEU A 131 22.65 -8.46 25.92
N GLN A 132 22.80 -8.12 27.20
CA GLN A 132 23.86 -8.65 28.07
C GLN A 132 23.78 -10.18 28.27
N THR A 133 22.63 -10.81 27.99
CA THR A 133 22.50 -12.28 28.02
C THR A 133 23.02 -12.95 26.75
N ILE A 134 23.11 -12.19 25.65
CA ILE A 134 23.49 -12.70 24.33
C ILE A 134 24.93 -12.33 23.99
N PHE A 135 25.35 -11.14 24.39
CA PHE A 135 26.64 -10.55 24.04
C PHE A 135 27.46 -10.26 25.28
N PRO A 136 28.81 -10.34 25.20
CA PRO A 136 29.68 -10.00 26.32
C PRO A 136 29.50 -8.53 26.73
N PRO A 137 29.67 -8.20 28.03
CA PRO A 137 29.32 -6.90 28.59
C PRO A 137 30.09 -5.73 27.96
N GLU A 138 31.25 -5.99 27.36
CA GLU A 138 32.09 -5.00 26.67
C GLU A 138 31.50 -4.54 25.31
N THR A 139 30.45 -5.21 24.81
CA THR A 139 29.91 -5.01 23.46
C THR A 139 28.47 -4.47 23.43
N VAL A 140 27.86 -4.27 24.60
CA VAL A 140 26.45 -3.85 24.79
C VAL A 140 26.39 -2.43 25.33
#